data_AF-A0A1M5HTX9-F1
#
_entry.id   AF-A0A1M5HTX9-F1
#
_cell.length_a   1.000
_cell.length_b   1.000
_cell.length_c   1.000
_cell.angle_alpha   90.00
_cell.angle_beta   90.00
_cell.angle_gamma   90.00
#
_symmetry.space_group_name_H-M   'P 1'
#
loop_
_entity.id
_entity.type
_entity.pdbx_description
1 polymer ?
#
loop_
_entity_poly.entity_id
_entity_poly.type
_entity_poly.pdbx_seq_one_letter_code
_entity_poly.pdbx_strand_id
1 'polypeptide(L)'
;MKKVLNTVILMFLASILFACQSEESISISDENLEKAIRTELNIEDDEPINENVIKEIEELNLADESIQQLDGIQHFNALENLDLQNNKIEDFSLLEELENLTSVNVIGNPSVSEHQSFFDNLSAKGVEVTSVLVREVVGEPDGPGGFLWKVENGDTTVYLQGTIHMATEDLFPLNKAIEQAYVDSDVVVPEIDLTNINPLALQGLTMELATFSDGTTLRDHLSSELYTELDTVMQEFNMPLQMMENLQPWFIAQTIQQLMIQQLGYSAGVDEYFLAKADEDNKEIIALETPEEQLGLFANTTMDYQVQMLEESLVDIDEFDAQMKEMLHLYKEGNAEELLDSLTVEGVEMTEDEALFMEALNDNRNYGMAESIVEFLEEDNGDTYFVIVGSLHFLLEPHIISILEDEGYEVEKVL
;
A
#
# COMPACT_ATOMS: atom_id res chain seq x y z
N MET A 1 -47.14 36.51 -54.70
CA MET A 1 -47.15 35.20 -54.00
C MET A 1 -46.09 34.21 -54.52
N LYS A 2 -45.86 34.04 -55.84
CA LYS A 2 -44.83 33.09 -56.35
C LYS A 2 -43.35 33.43 -56.02
N LYS A 3 -42.98 34.71 -55.88
CA LYS A 3 -41.60 35.09 -55.49
C LYS A 3 -41.27 34.88 -54.01
N VAL A 4 -42.28 34.92 -53.12
CA VAL A 4 -42.08 34.69 -51.69
C VAL A 4 -41.95 33.19 -51.39
N LEU A 5 -42.67 32.35 -52.14
CA LEU A 5 -42.64 30.90 -51.96
C LEU A 5 -41.29 30.26 -52.37
N ASN A 6 -40.64 30.75 -53.43
CA ASN A 6 -39.31 30.25 -53.82
C ASN A 6 -38.20 30.68 -52.86
N THR A 7 -38.30 31.85 -52.23
CA THR A 7 -37.31 32.29 -51.22
C THR A 7 -37.48 31.53 -49.90
N VAL A 8 -38.71 31.20 -49.52
CA VAL A 8 -38.99 30.39 -48.32
C VAL A 8 -38.57 28.93 -48.53
N ILE A 9 -38.74 28.35 -49.72
CA ILE A 9 -38.28 26.98 -50.03
C ILE A 9 -36.74 26.91 -50.11
N LEU A 10 -36.06 27.94 -50.64
CA LEU A 10 -34.58 27.99 -50.65
C LEU A 10 -34.00 28.21 -49.25
N MET A 11 -34.68 28.99 -48.40
CA MET A 11 -34.29 29.16 -46.99
C MET A 11 -34.58 27.90 -46.14
N PHE A 12 -35.64 27.16 -46.43
CA PHE A 12 -35.93 25.87 -45.76
C PHE A 12 -34.97 24.75 -46.20
N LEU A 13 -34.53 24.73 -47.46
CA LEU A 13 -33.49 23.79 -47.92
C LEU A 13 -32.09 24.16 -47.42
N ALA A 14 -31.80 25.46 -47.19
CA ALA A 14 -30.55 25.89 -46.58
C ALA A 14 -30.51 25.67 -45.05
N SER A 15 -31.67 25.70 -44.36
CA SER A 15 -31.75 25.39 -42.93
C SER A 15 -31.79 23.90 -42.61
N ILE A 16 -32.15 23.03 -43.58
CA ILE A 16 -32.08 21.57 -43.42
C ILE A 16 -30.67 21.03 -43.79
N LEU A 17 -29.86 21.79 -44.52
CA LEU A 17 -28.44 21.47 -44.78
C LEU A 17 -27.48 21.90 -43.66
N PHE A 18 -27.98 22.55 -42.60
CA PHE A 18 -27.17 22.97 -41.44
C PHE A 18 -27.47 22.18 -40.15
N ALA A 19 -28.30 21.12 -40.23
CA ALA A 19 -28.77 20.36 -39.06
C ALA A 19 -28.48 18.85 -39.15
N CYS A 20 -27.51 18.46 -39.99
CA CYS A 20 -26.90 17.12 -39.97
C CYS A 20 -25.44 17.28 -40.40
N GLN A 21 -24.61 17.88 -39.56
CA GLN A 21 -23.28 17.31 -39.41
C GLN A 21 -23.48 16.20 -38.39
N SER A 22 -23.37 14.95 -38.81
CA SER A 22 -23.04 13.89 -37.87
C SER A 22 -21.69 14.30 -37.31
N GLU A 23 -21.64 14.80 -36.09
CA GLU A 23 -20.39 15.10 -35.42
C GLU A 23 -19.63 13.77 -35.33
N GLU A 24 -18.48 13.73 -35.99
CA GLU A 24 -17.70 12.51 -36.15
C GLU A 24 -17.22 12.11 -34.76
N SER A 25 -17.59 10.90 -34.33
CA SER A 25 -17.13 10.35 -33.05
C SER A 25 -15.62 10.16 -33.14
N ILE A 26 -14.92 10.58 -32.10
CA ILE A 26 -13.50 10.30 -31.94
C ILE A 26 -13.34 8.80 -31.69
N SER A 27 -12.35 8.22 -32.36
CA SER A 27 -12.03 6.80 -32.20
C SER A 27 -11.03 6.64 -31.05
N ILE A 28 -11.42 5.89 -30.03
CA ILE A 28 -10.56 5.46 -28.92
C ILE A 28 -10.39 3.95 -29.08
N SER A 29 -9.16 3.48 -29.25
CA SER A 29 -8.90 2.07 -29.60
C SER A 29 -8.95 1.14 -28.37
N ASP A 30 -8.57 1.67 -27.21
CA ASP A 30 -8.57 0.98 -25.94
C ASP A 30 -9.95 1.11 -25.26
N GLU A 31 -10.62 -0.03 -25.06
CA GLU A 31 -11.95 -0.07 -24.44
C GLU A 31 -11.94 0.41 -22.99
N ASN A 32 -10.84 0.21 -22.25
CA ASN A 32 -10.71 0.69 -20.88
C ASN A 32 -10.54 2.22 -20.86
N LEU A 33 -9.73 2.77 -21.77
CA LEU A 33 -9.61 4.23 -21.92
C LEU A 33 -10.94 4.88 -22.28
N GLU A 34 -11.68 4.31 -23.25
CA GLU A 34 -12.99 4.83 -23.63
C GLU A 34 -13.96 4.82 -22.43
N LYS A 35 -14.01 3.69 -21.71
CA LYS A 35 -14.87 3.54 -20.54
C LYS A 35 -14.50 4.49 -19.40
N ALA A 36 -13.20 4.67 -19.13
CA ALA A 36 -12.70 5.58 -18.11
C ALA A 36 -13.10 7.03 -18.43
N ILE A 37 -12.87 7.48 -19.66
CA ILE A 37 -13.27 8.82 -20.12
C ILE A 37 -14.79 9.01 -20.01
N ARG A 38 -15.59 8.01 -20.40
CA ARG A 38 -17.05 8.09 -20.25
C ARG A 38 -17.48 8.24 -18.81
N THR A 39 -16.85 7.50 -17.91
CA THR A 39 -17.15 7.53 -16.48
C THR A 39 -16.78 8.89 -15.89
N GLU A 40 -15.56 9.35 -16.13
CA GLU A 40 -15.03 10.62 -15.60
C GLU A 40 -15.84 11.82 -16.10
N LEU A 41 -16.22 11.83 -17.37
CA LEU A 41 -16.98 12.92 -17.98
C LEU A 41 -18.50 12.74 -17.89
N ASN A 42 -18.98 11.66 -17.24
CA ASN A 42 -20.39 11.30 -17.13
C ASN A 42 -21.13 11.31 -18.49
N ILE A 43 -20.54 10.63 -19.48
CA ILE A 43 -21.07 10.45 -20.84
C ILE A 43 -21.80 9.11 -20.92
N GLU A 44 -23.06 9.14 -21.37
CA GLU A 44 -23.87 7.92 -21.55
C GLU A 44 -23.32 7.02 -22.67
N ASP A 45 -23.53 5.71 -22.56
CA ASP A 45 -23.00 4.70 -23.50
C ASP A 45 -23.38 4.94 -24.97
N ASP A 46 -24.55 5.55 -25.23
CA ASP A 46 -25.04 5.82 -26.58
C ASP A 46 -24.68 7.23 -27.11
N GLU A 47 -24.07 8.07 -26.28
CA GLU A 47 -23.60 9.40 -26.66
C GLU A 47 -22.19 9.32 -27.29
N PRO A 48 -21.97 9.93 -28.47
CA PRO A 48 -20.65 9.93 -29.11
C PRO A 48 -19.68 10.86 -28.38
N ILE A 49 -18.47 10.39 -28.11
CA ILE A 49 -17.36 11.23 -27.68
C ILE A 49 -16.88 12.01 -28.91
N ASN A 50 -17.12 13.31 -28.96
CA ASN A 50 -16.77 14.16 -30.10
C ASN A 50 -16.10 15.46 -29.64
N GLU A 51 -15.60 16.25 -30.60
CA GLU A 51 -14.86 17.49 -30.31
C GLU A 51 -15.62 18.45 -29.39
N ASN A 52 -16.95 18.54 -29.48
CA ASN A 52 -17.71 19.43 -28.60
C ASN A 52 -17.72 19.00 -27.15
N VAL A 53 -17.65 17.68 -26.89
CA VAL A 53 -17.63 17.11 -25.54
C VAL A 53 -16.26 17.34 -24.89
N ILE A 54 -15.18 17.20 -25.66
CA ILE A 54 -13.83 17.12 -25.08
C ILE A 54 -13.01 18.42 -25.16
N LYS A 55 -13.38 19.37 -26.03
CA LYS A 55 -12.56 20.59 -26.31
C LYS A 55 -12.39 21.56 -25.14
N GLU A 56 -13.17 21.40 -24.07
CA GLU A 56 -13.11 22.24 -22.85
C GLU A 56 -12.63 21.45 -21.62
N ILE A 57 -12.21 20.19 -21.81
CA ILE A 57 -11.74 19.34 -20.70
C ILE A 57 -10.27 19.68 -20.42
N GLU A 58 -10.04 20.26 -19.25
CA GLU A 58 -8.72 20.69 -18.75
C GLU A 58 -8.09 19.63 -17.84
N GLU A 59 -8.89 18.75 -17.24
CA GLU A 59 -8.41 17.73 -16.29
C GLU A 59 -9.06 16.37 -16.60
N LEU A 60 -8.28 15.30 -16.52
CA LEU A 60 -8.76 13.93 -16.55
C LEU A 60 -8.04 13.09 -15.51
N ASN A 61 -8.81 12.44 -14.65
CA ASN A 61 -8.32 11.37 -13.79
C ASN A 61 -8.67 10.02 -14.43
N LEU A 62 -7.64 9.27 -14.82
CA LEU A 62 -7.75 7.95 -15.44
C LEU A 62 -6.88 6.92 -14.71
N ALA A 63 -6.62 7.13 -13.41
CA ALA A 63 -5.81 6.23 -12.60
C ALA A 63 -6.51 4.88 -12.33
N ASP A 64 -5.74 3.79 -12.24
CA ASP A 64 -6.20 2.44 -11.88
C ASP A 64 -7.22 1.81 -12.87
N GLU A 65 -7.28 2.29 -14.11
CA GLU A 65 -8.29 1.87 -15.11
C GLU A 65 -7.82 0.72 -16.01
N SER A 66 -6.63 0.17 -15.79
CA SER A 66 -6.03 -0.90 -16.62
C SER A 66 -5.91 -0.53 -18.12
N ILE A 67 -5.68 0.75 -18.42
CA ILE A 67 -5.48 1.29 -19.77
C ILE A 67 -4.15 0.78 -20.33
N GLN A 68 -4.12 0.36 -21.60
CA GLN A 68 -2.90 -0.09 -22.28
C GLN A 68 -2.47 0.87 -23.40
N GLN A 69 -3.42 1.53 -24.07
CA GLN A 69 -3.15 2.41 -25.21
C GLN A 69 -3.83 3.77 -25.04
N LEU A 70 -3.11 4.82 -25.42
CA LEU A 70 -3.55 6.21 -25.30
C LEU A 70 -4.21 6.77 -26.58
N ASP A 71 -4.44 5.95 -27.60
CA ASP A 71 -5.03 6.41 -28.86
C ASP A 71 -6.39 7.09 -28.61
N GLY A 72 -6.49 8.35 -29.02
CA GLY A 72 -7.66 9.19 -28.81
C GLY A 72 -7.38 10.35 -27.86
N ILE A 73 -6.40 10.22 -26.95
CA ILE A 73 -6.07 11.26 -25.97
C ILE A 73 -5.59 12.54 -26.64
N GLN A 74 -4.91 12.45 -27.79
CA GLN A 74 -4.39 13.60 -28.55
C GLN A 74 -5.46 14.59 -29.01
N HIS A 75 -6.74 14.20 -28.96
CA HIS A 75 -7.85 15.09 -29.31
C HIS A 75 -8.28 16.02 -28.16
N PHE A 76 -7.81 15.79 -26.93
CA PHE A 76 -8.10 16.61 -25.76
C PHE A 76 -7.21 17.86 -25.73
N ASN A 77 -7.43 18.76 -26.69
CA ASN A 77 -6.55 19.91 -26.92
C ASN A 77 -6.49 20.91 -25.74
N ALA A 78 -7.47 20.90 -24.83
CA ALA A 78 -7.48 21.79 -23.66
C ALA A 78 -6.87 21.15 -22.41
N LEU A 79 -6.45 19.88 -22.48
CA LEU A 79 -6.01 19.12 -21.31
C LEU A 79 -4.72 19.69 -20.73
N GLU A 80 -4.79 20.09 -19.46
CA GLU A 80 -3.70 20.65 -18.66
C GLU A 80 -3.19 19.63 -17.62
N ASN A 81 -4.08 18.84 -17.02
CA ASN A 81 -3.73 17.86 -15.99
C ASN A 81 -4.25 16.46 -16.36
N LEU A 82 -3.36 15.48 -16.34
CA LEU A 82 -3.71 14.10 -16.73
C LEU A 82 -3.13 13.11 -15.71
N ASP A 83 -4.00 12.38 -15.03
CA ASP A 83 -3.60 11.28 -14.16
C ASP A 83 -3.75 9.94 -14.88
N LEU A 84 -2.64 9.25 -15.12
CA LEU A 84 -2.56 7.93 -15.74
C LEU A 84 -1.99 6.89 -14.77
N GLN A 85 -1.93 7.19 -13.48
CA GLN A 85 -1.31 6.31 -12.48
C GLN A 85 -1.87 4.87 -12.53
N ASN A 86 -1.02 3.88 -12.25
CA ASN A 86 -1.39 2.47 -12.06
C ASN A 86 -2.17 1.86 -13.25
N ASN A 87 -1.73 2.16 -14.47
CA ASN A 87 -2.26 1.58 -15.68
C ASN A 87 -1.26 0.56 -16.28
N LYS A 88 -1.46 0.18 -17.53
CA LYS A 88 -0.65 -0.80 -18.27
C LYS A 88 -0.07 -0.19 -19.54
N ILE A 89 0.21 1.11 -19.52
CA ILE A 89 0.67 1.87 -20.67
C ILE A 89 2.18 1.66 -20.84
N GLU A 90 2.58 1.19 -22.01
CA GLU A 90 4.00 1.06 -22.39
C GLU A 90 4.46 2.19 -23.34
N ASP A 91 3.54 2.79 -24.10
CA ASP A 91 3.86 3.85 -25.09
C ASP A 91 3.23 5.19 -24.69
N PHE A 92 4.10 6.10 -24.24
CA PHE A 92 3.73 7.45 -23.81
C PHE A 92 3.84 8.50 -24.91
N SER A 93 4.19 8.12 -26.14
CA SER A 93 4.54 9.08 -27.21
C SER A 93 3.43 10.09 -27.54
N LEU A 94 2.16 9.70 -27.39
CA LEU A 94 1.00 10.58 -27.61
C LEU A 94 0.91 11.74 -26.62
N LEU A 95 1.57 11.68 -25.47
CA LEU A 95 1.63 12.80 -24.53
C LEU A 95 2.35 14.03 -25.13
N GLU A 96 3.23 13.84 -26.12
CA GLU A 96 3.87 14.97 -26.81
C GLU A 96 2.92 15.77 -27.71
N GLU A 97 1.75 15.20 -28.07
CA GLU A 97 0.74 15.87 -28.90
C GLU A 97 -0.18 16.79 -28.07
N LEU A 98 -0.15 16.67 -26.73
CA LEU A 98 -0.94 17.49 -25.82
C LEU A 98 -0.25 18.83 -25.55
N GLU A 99 -0.46 19.80 -26.44
CA GLU A 99 0.24 21.09 -26.40
C GLU A 99 0.02 21.93 -25.12
N ASN A 100 -1.11 21.73 -24.43
CA ASN A 100 -1.47 22.45 -23.22
C ASN A 100 -1.19 21.68 -21.92
N LEU A 101 -0.63 20.47 -22.01
CA LEU A 101 -0.35 19.64 -20.85
C LEU A 101 0.64 20.35 -19.93
N THR A 102 0.28 20.50 -18.66
CA THR A 102 1.08 21.14 -17.62
C THR A 102 1.50 20.15 -16.54
N SER A 103 0.70 19.11 -16.27
CA SER A 103 1.07 18.02 -15.38
C SER A 103 0.60 16.68 -15.92
N VAL A 104 1.41 15.64 -15.70
CA VAL A 104 1.02 14.26 -15.97
C VAL A 104 1.59 13.33 -14.92
N ASN A 105 0.73 12.49 -14.34
CA ASN A 105 1.13 11.41 -13.45
C ASN A 105 1.13 10.10 -14.23
N VAL A 106 2.26 9.42 -14.29
CA VAL A 106 2.45 8.14 -15.00
C VAL A 106 2.96 7.03 -14.09
N ILE A 107 3.02 7.27 -12.77
CA ILE A 107 3.47 6.28 -11.77
C ILE A 107 2.72 4.95 -11.95
N GLY A 108 3.39 3.82 -11.68
CA GLY A 108 2.75 2.50 -11.69
C GLY A 108 2.36 2.00 -13.08
N ASN A 109 2.86 2.62 -14.16
CA ASN A 109 2.79 2.04 -15.50
C ASN A 109 4.04 1.22 -15.82
N PRO A 110 3.93 0.18 -16.65
CA PRO A 110 5.08 -0.56 -17.17
C PRO A 110 6.07 0.37 -17.90
N SER A 111 7.35 0.01 -17.87
CA SER A 111 8.42 0.67 -18.65
C SER A 111 8.62 2.17 -18.38
N VAL A 112 8.03 2.75 -17.33
CA VAL A 112 8.23 4.18 -16.98
C VAL A 112 9.73 4.51 -16.80
N SER A 113 10.47 3.63 -16.14
CA SER A 113 11.93 3.75 -15.97
C SER A 113 12.70 3.71 -17.30
N GLU A 114 12.24 2.94 -18.28
CA GLU A 114 12.83 2.86 -19.62
C GLU A 114 12.58 4.13 -20.45
N HIS A 115 11.52 4.87 -20.12
CA HIS A 115 11.09 6.10 -20.79
C HIS A 115 11.60 7.38 -20.12
N GLN A 116 12.54 7.31 -19.16
CA GLN A 116 13.04 8.48 -18.43
C GLN A 116 13.50 9.63 -19.36
N SER A 117 14.23 9.32 -20.44
CA SER A 117 14.68 10.34 -21.41
C SER A 117 13.53 11.05 -22.13
N PHE A 118 12.39 10.38 -22.31
CA PHE A 118 11.18 10.97 -22.87
C PHE A 118 10.53 11.93 -21.86
N PHE A 119 10.38 11.51 -20.60
CA PHE A 119 9.85 12.33 -19.52
C PHE A 119 10.71 13.55 -19.21
N ASP A 120 12.04 13.43 -19.30
CA ASP A 120 12.97 14.56 -19.20
C ASP A 120 12.71 15.62 -20.29
N ASN A 121 12.35 15.19 -21.51
CA ASN A 121 12.02 16.09 -22.61
C ASN A 121 10.68 16.80 -22.42
N LEU A 122 9.66 16.09 -21.91
CA LEU A 122 8.39 16.71 -21.51
C LEU A 122 8.62 17.74 -20.39
N SER A 123 9.42 17.38 -19.39
CA SER A 123 9.82 18.27 -18.29
C SER A 123 10.55 19.51 -18.79
N ALA A 124 11.44 19.36 -19.77
CA ALA A 124 12.11 20.48 -20.43
C ALA A 124 11.16 21.41 -21.21
N LYS A 125 9.98 20.94 -21.62
CA LYS A 125 8.92 21.76 -22.22
C LYS A 125 8.04 22.46 -21.17
N GLY A 126 8.23 22.16 -19.88
CA GLY A 126 7.51 22.77 -18.76
C GLY A 126 6.35 21.93 -18.23
N VAL A 127 6.25 20.66 -18.62
CA VAL A 127 5.28 19.70 -18.05
C VAL A 127 5.84 19.13 -16.74
N GLU A 128 5.09 19.19 -15.66
CA GLU A 128 5.40 18.47 -14.43
C GLU A 128 5.09 16.98 -14.63
N VAL A 129 6.13 16.16 -14.80
CA VAL A 129 5.96 14.72 -14.96
C VAL A 129 6.22 14.02 -13.64
N THR A 130 5.17 13.43 -13.08
CA THR A 130 5.29 12.52 -11.94
C THR A 130 5.46 11.11 -12.50
N SER A 131 6.71 10.70 -12.73
CA SER A 131 7.08 9.36 -13.22
C SER A 131 7.72 8.49 -12.15
N VAL A 132 7.92 9.05 -10.98
CA VAL A 132 8.43 8.38 -9.79
C VAL A 132 7.72 9.03 -8.60
N LEU A 133 7.36 8.24 -7.59
CA LEU A 133 6.99 8.69 -6.26
C LEU A 133 8.22 9.35 -5.64
N VAL A 134 8.46 10.61 -6.00
CA VAL A 134 9.41 11.46 -5.26
C VAL A 134 8.76 11.75 -3.91
N ARG A 135 8.90 10.82 -2.95
CA ARG A 135 8.64 11.13 -1.55
C ARG A 135 9.55 12.32 -1.22
N GLU A 136 8.95 13.44 -0.83
CA GLU A 136 9.73 14.58 -0.35
C GLU A 136 10.66 14.06 0.74
N VAL A 137 11.96 14.36 0.65
CA VAL A 137 12.91 13.96 1.70
C VAL A 137 12.58 14.80 2.93
N VAL A 138 11.73 14.25 3.80
CA VAL A 138 11.32 14.88 5.06
C VAL A 138 12.40 14.67 6.12
N GLY A 139 13.02 13.48 6.13
CA GLY A 139 14.09 13.11 7.05
C GLY A 139 15.48 13.59 6.64
N GLU A 140 16.49 13.10 7.36
CA GLU A 140 17.89 13.39 7.04
C GLU A 140 18.33 12.63 5.76
N PRO A 141 19.18 13.19 4.88
CA PRO A 141 19.62 12.54 3.64
C PRO A 141 20.44 11.25 3.80
N ASP A 142 20.86 10.94 5.03
CA ASP A 142 21.49 9.70 5.44
C ASP A 142 20.74 9.28 6.70
N GLY A 143 19.52 8.80 6.51
CA GLY A 143 18.50 8.67 7.53
C GLY A 143 18.93 7.94 8.80
N PRO A 144 18.02 7.82 9.78
CA PRO A 144 18.34 7.12 11.02
C PRO A 144 18.77 5.67 10.75
N GLY A 145 19.50 5.13 11.73
CA GLY A 145 19.85 3.73 11.74
C GLY A 145 18.61 2.85 11.89
N GLY A 146 18.82 1.57 11.67
CA GLY A 146 17.84 0.53 11.87
C GLY A 146 18.60 -0.79 12.01
N PHE A 147 17.92 -1.88 11.72
CA PHE A 147 18.50 -3.20 11.84
C PHE A 147 18.75 -3.79 10.45
N LEU A 148 20.02 -4.05 10.13
CA LEU A 148 20.40 -4.65 8.86
C LEU A 148 21.48 -5.71 9.07
N TRP A 149 21.22 -6.90 8.55
CA TRP A 149 22.21 -7.98 8.45
C TRP A 149 22.35 -8.45 7.02
N LYS A 150 23.42 -9.21 6.79
CA LYS A 150 23.75 -9.81 5.51
C LYS A 150 24.14 -11.27 5.70
N VAL A 151 23.65 -12.13 4.83
CA VAL A 151 24.01 -13.55 4.75
C VAL A 151 24.44 -13.83 3.31
N GLU A 152 25.54 -14.55 3.14
CA GLU A 152 26.04 -14.95 1.81
C GLU A 152 26.19 -16.47 1.74
N ASN A 153 25.75 -17.05 0.62
CA ASN A 153 26.03 -18.43 0.28
C ASN A 153 26.30 -18.56 -1.23
N GLY A 154 27.54 -18.92 -1.59
CA GLY A 154 27.95 -18.96 -2.99
C GLY A 154 27.92 -17.56 -3.61
N ASP A 155 27.18 -17.41 -4.70
CA ASP A 155 26.96 -16.12 -5.37
C ASP A 155 25.66 -15.43 -4.89
N THR A 156 24.87 -16.07 -4.01
CA THR A 156 23.61 -15.54 -3.48
C THR A 156 23.84 -14.68 -2.25
N THR A 157 23.19 -13.53 -2.20
CA THR A 157 23.21 -12.60 -1.04
C THR A 157 21.79 -12.40 -0.53
N VAL A 158 21.61 -12.48 0.80
CA VAL A 158 20.36 -12.13 1.46
C VAL A 158 20.62 -11.00 2.45
N TYR A 159 19.99 -9.86 2.23
CA TYR A 159 19.90 -8.78 3.21
C TYR A 159 18.67 -8.99 4.08
N LEU A 160 18.85 -8.90 5.40
CA LEU A 160 17.82 -9.06 6.41
C LEU A 160 17.56 -7.70 7.05
N GLN A 161 16.47 -7.03 6.66
CA GLN A 161 16.12 -5.69 7.10
C GLN A 161 14.96 -5.75 8.10
N GLY A 162 15.24 -5.35 9.35
CA GLY A 162 14.23 -5.21 10.39
C GLY A 162 13.34 -3.99 10.15
N THR A 163 12.02 -4.19 10.10
CA THR A 163 11.05 -3.12 9.84
C THR A 163 10.36 -2.66 11.12
N ILE A 164 9.71 -1.52 11.02
CA ILE A 164 8.68 -1.04 11.93
C ILE A 164 7.49 -0.60 11.07
N HIS A 165 6.29 -1.10 11.38
CA HIS A 165 5.10 -0.91 10.56
C HIS A 165 4.54 0.51 10.64
N MET A 166 4.82 1.21 11.74
CA MET A 166 4.17 2.47 12.10
C MET A 166 5.22 3.47 12.54
N ALA A 167 5.38 4.54 11.77
CA ALA A 167 6.31 5.63 12.01
C ALA A 167 5.79 6.93 11.37
N THR A 168 6.64 7.96 11.39
CA THR A 168 6.39 9.28 10.81
C THR A 168 7.22 9.47 9.53
N GLU A 169 6.76 10.31 8.60
CA GLU A 169 7.40 10.50 7.29
C GLU A 169 8.87 10.96 7.38
N ASP A 170 9.25 11.65 8.46
CA ASP A 170 10.63 12.08 8.75
C ASP A 170 11.61 10.92 9.03
N LEU A 171 11.12 9.67 9.06
CA LEU A 171 11.95 8.47 9.09
C LEU A 171 12.69 8.26 7.76
N PHE A 172 12.15 8.76 6.64
CA PHE A 172 12.62 8.43 5.29
C PHE A 172 13.42 9.58 4.64
N PRO A 173 14.44 9.27 3.81
CA PRO A 173 14.96 7.93 3.50
C PRO A 173 15.66 7.32 4.72
N LEU A 174 15.90 6.01 4.70
CA LEU A 174 16.65 5.32 5.77
C LEU A 174 18.16 5.48 5.60
N ASN A 175 18.94 4.92 6.53
CA ASN A 175 20.40 4.89 6.43
C ASN A 175 20.87 4.38 5.06
N LYS A 176 21.92 5.00 4.49
CA LYS A 176 22.42 4.64 3.16
C LYS A 176 22.79 3.18 2.98
N ALA A 177 23.23 2.48 4.03
CA ALA A 177 23.51 1.04 3.90
C ALA A 177 22.24 0.23 3.61
N ILE A 178 21.11 0.60 4.22
CA ILE A 178 19.80 -0.02 3.97
C ILE A 178 19.31 0.32 2.57
N GLU A 179 19.36 1.61 2.20
CA GLU A 179 18.93 2.05 0.87
C GLU A 179 19.78 1.40 -0.23
N GLN A 180 21.09 1.23 0.00
CA GLN A 180 21.97 0.55 -0.95
C GLN A 180 21.70 -0.96 -1.02
N ALA A 181 21.44 -1.62 0.11
CA ALA A 181 21.04 -3.03 0.13
C ALA A 181 19.79 -3.26 -0.72
N TYR A 182 18.76 -2.40 -0.59
CA TYR A 182 17.58 -2.43 -1.45
C TYR A 182 17.92 -2.24 -2.94
N VAL A 183 18.77 -1.24 -3.26
CA VAL A 183 19.18 -0.96 -4.65
C VAL A 183 19.91 -2.16 -5.27
N ASP A 184 20.79 -2.81 -4.51
CA ASP A 184 21.60 -3.95 -4.96
C ASP A 184 20.78 -5.24 -5.13
N SER A 185 19.57 -5.31 -4.54
CA SER A 185 18.72 -6.49 -4.58
C SER A 185 17.91 -6.65 -5.86
N ASP A 186 17.75 -7.89 -6.31
CA ASP A 186 16.91 -8.27 -7.45
C ASP A 186 15.47 -8.57 -7.00
N VAL A 187 15.32 -9.12 -5.79
CA VAL A 187 14.06 -9.61 -5.23
C VAL A 187 13.79 -8.95 -3.87
N VAL A 188 12.56 -8.50 -3.64
CA VAL A 188 12.08 -8.00 -2.34
C VAL A 188 11.17 -9.02 -1.69
N VAL A 189 11.43 -9.34 -0.44
CA VAL A 189 10.77 -10.45 0.26
C VAL A 189 10.09 -9.92 1.53
N PRO A 190 8.82 -9.46 1.44
CA PRO A 190 8.07 -9.02 2.61
C PRO A 190 7.43 -10.19 3.36
N GLU A 191 6.94 -9.94 4.58
CA GLU A 191 6.04 -10.88 5.26
C GLU A 191 4.79 -11.14 4.40
N ILE A 192 4.15 -10.07 3.92
CA ILE A 192 2.97 -10.13 3.06
C ILE A 192 3.15 -9.21 1.87
N ASP A 193 2.76 -9.66 0.69
CA ASP A 193 2.66 -8.80 -0.49
C ASP A 193 1.28 -8.14 -0.53
N LEU A 194 1.22 -6.84 -0.23
CA LEU A 194 0.00 -6.04 -0.32
C LEU A 194 -0.20 -5.38 -1.70
N THR A 195 0.80 -5.42 -2.59
CA THR A 195 0.76 -4.70 -3.89
C THR A 195 -0.17 -5.39 -4.89
N ASN A 196 -0.28 -6.71 -4.81
CA ASN A 196 -1.02 -7.53 -5.77
C ASN A 196 -2.29 -8.17 -5.18
N ILE A 197 -2.81 -7.61 -4.08
CA ILE A 197 -4.02 -8.12 -3.42
C ILE A 197 -5.25 -7.35 -3.88
N ASN A 198 -6.33 -8.08 -4.18
CA ASN A 198 -7.63 -7.48 -4.41
C ASN A 198 -8.21 -6.93 -3.09
N PRO A 199 -8.45 -5.61 -2.96
CA PRO A 199 -8.90 -5.02 -1.71
C PRO A 199 -10.27 -5.55 -1.23
N LEU A 200 -11.18 -5.89 -2.15
CA LEU A 200 -12.47 -6.48 -1.81
C LEU A 200 -12.33 -7.90 -1.28
N ALA A 201 -11.36 -8.67 -1.80
CA ALA A 201 -11.08 -10.01 -1.30
C ALA A 201 -10.49 -9.95 0.11
N LEU A 202 -9.53 -9.05 0.35
CA LEU A 202 -8.94 -8.85 1.69
C LEU A 202 -9.99 -8.37 2.71
N GLN A 203 -10.86 -7.43 2.31
CA GLN A 203 -11.98 -6.99 3.15
C GLN A 203 -12.94 -8.15 3.44
N GLY A 204 -13.26 -8.97 2.44
CA GLY A 204 -14.11 -10.16 2.60
C GLY A 204 -13.54 -11.15 3.61
N LEU A 205 -12.25 -11.50 3.47
CA LEU A 205 -11.52 -12.37 4.39
C LEU A 205 -11.50 -11.81 5.81
N THR A 206 -11.17 -10.53 5.96
CA THR A 206 -11.13 -9.86 7.26
C THR A 206 -12.48 -9.92 7.95
N MET A 207 -13.57 -9.60 7.23
CA MET A 207 -14.92 -9.65 7.79
C MET A 207 -15.39 -11.07 8.11
N GLU A 208 -14.99 -12.06 7.31
CA GLU A 208 -15.27 -13.47 7.56
C GLU A 208 -14.64 -13.94 8.88
N LEU A 209 -13.36 -13.62 9.11
CA LEU A 209 -12.65 -13.97 10.34
C LEU A 209 -13.12 -13.16 11.55
N ALA A 210 -13.45 -11.89 11.36
CA ALA A 210 -13.82 -10.99 12.44
C ALA A 210 -15.25 -11.17 12.95
N THR A 211 -16.17 -11.78 12.19
CA THR A 211 -17.59 -11.87 12.57
C THR A 211 -17.89 -13.12 13.42
N PHE A 212 -18.77 -13.00 14.41
CA PHE A 212 -19.30 -14.17 15.12
C PHE A 212 -20.09 -15.09 14.20
N SER A 213 -19.74 -16.39 14.18
CA SER A 213 -20.42 -17.40 13.36
C SER A 213 -21.41 -18.29 14.13
N ASP A 214 -21.38 -18.22 15.47
CA ASP A 214 -22.20 -19.05 16.37
C ASP A 214 -23.52 -18.39 16.80
N GLY A 215 -23.76 -17.16 16.35
CA GLY A 215 -24.95 -16.36 16.67
C GLY A 215 -24.90 -15.66 18.02
N THR A 216 -23.76 -15.69 18.71
CA THR A 216 -23.49 -14.81 19.85
C THR A 216 -23.11 -13.41 19.39
N THR A 217 -23.07 -12.48 20.34
CA THR A 217 -22.70 -11.07 20.13
C THR A 217 -21.58 -10.68 21.06
N LEU A 218 -20.92 -9.56 20.77
CA LEU A 218 -19.90 -8.97 21.65
C LEU A 218 -20.40 -8.86 23.09
N ARG A 219 -21.66 -8.44 23.28
CA ARG A 219 -22.25 -8.29 24.62
C ARG A 219 -22.34 -9.61 25.41
N ASP A 220 -22.43 -10.74 24.74
CA ASP A 220 -22.51 -12.06 25.38
C ASP A 220 -21.17 -12.49 25.99
N HIS A 221 -20.05 -11.97 25.49
CA HIS A 221 -18.69 -12.33 25.91
C HIS A 221 -18.07 -11.32 26.87
N LEU A 222 -18.45 -10.04 26.80
CA LEU A 222 -17.86 -9.01 27.65
C LEU A 222 -18.56 -8.88 29.01
N SER A 223 -17.76 -8.59 30.05
CA SER A 223 -18.29 -8.16 31.33
C SER A 223 -19.10 -6.85 31.19
N SER A 224 -19.97 -6.54 32.16
CA SER A 224 -20.72 -5.26 32.11
C SER A 224 -19.82 -4.03 32.28
N GLU A 225 -18.71 -4.20 32.98
CA GLU A 225 -17.72 -3.15 33.21
C GLU A 225 -16.95 -2.88 31.92
N LEU A 226 -16.32 -3.92 31.35
CA LEU A 226 -15.57 -3.84 30.11
C LEU A 226 -16.40 -3.32 28.94
N TYR A 227 -17.65 -3.78 28.79
CA TYR A 227 -18.52 -3.28 27.73
C TYR A 227 -18.82 -1.76 27.88
N THR A 228 -18.91 -1.26 29.12
CA THR A 228 -19.13 0.18 29.37
C THR A 228 -17.87 0.99 29.09
N GLU A 229 -16.71 0.44 29.42
CA GLU A 229 -15.41 1.04 29.13
C GLU A 229 -15.17 1.13 27.62
N LEU A 230 -15.38 0.03 26.90
CA LEU A 230 -15.32 -0.01 25.45
C LEU A 230 -16.28 0.99 24.80
N ASP A 231 -17.54 1.08 25.26
CA ASP A 231 -18.50 2.08 24.75
C ASP A 231 -18.00 3.51 24.94
N THR A 232 -17.28 3.78 26.04
CA THR A 232 -16.67 5.08 26.31
C THR A 232 -15.56 5.38 25.31
N VAL A 233 -14.60 4.45 25.13
CA VAL A 233 -13.49 4.61 24.18
C VAL A 233 -13.98 4.78 22.74
N MET A 234 -14.94 3.94 22.31
CA MET A 234 -15.47 4.02 20.94
C MET A 234 -16.22 5.34 20.67
N GLN A 235 -16.86 5.92 21.69
CA GLN A 235 -17.49 7.24 21.58
C GLN A 235 -16.49 8.37 21.37
N GLU A 236 -15.27 8.27 21.92
CA GLU A 236 -14.19 9.24 21.67
C GLU A 236 -13.77 9.25 20.19
N PHE A 237 -13.80 8.08 19.56
CA PHE A 237 -13.60 7.92 18.11
C PHE A 237 -14.86 8.17 17.26
N ASN A 238 -15.97 8.66 17.85
CA ASN A 238 -17.27 8.88 17.20
C ASN A 238 -17.88 7.62 16.55
N MET A 239 -17.55 6.44 17.08
CA MET A 239 -18.07 5.16 16.59
C MET A 239 -19.08 4.56 17.57
N PRO A 240 -20.34 4.35 17.15
CA PRO A 240 -21.33 3.69 18.00
C PRO A 240 -20.99 2.21 18.18
N LEU A 241 -20.84 1.76 19.43
CA LEU A 241 -20.52 0.36 19.74
C LEU A 241 -21.53 -0.64 19.13
N GLN A 242 -22.78 -0.22 18.91
CA GLN A 242 -23.82 -1.05 18.29
C GLN A 242 -23.46 -1.52 16.88
N MET A 243 -22.55 -0.83 16.17
CA MET A 243 -22.07 -1.24 14.85
C MET A 243 -21.11 -2.44 14.93
N MET A 244 -20.50 -2.68 16.09
CA MET A 244 -19.50 -3.72 16.31
C MET A 244 -20.06 -4.96 17.04
N GLU A 245 -21.36 -5.01 17.35
CA GLU A 245 -21.98 -6.10 18.14
C GLU A 245 -21.78 -7.49 17.56
N ASN A 246 -21.59 -7.60 16.25
CA ASN A 246 -21.39 -8.88 15.57
C ASN A 246 -19.91 -9.22 15.36
N LEU A 247 -18.98 -8.37 15.81
CA LEU A 247 -17.54 -8.54 15.63
C LEU A 247 -16.89 -9.11 16.89
N GLN A 248 -15.90 -9.96 16.68
CA GLN A 248 -15.13 -10.62 17.72
C GLN A 248 -14.18 -9.63 18.42
N PRO A 249 -13.86 -9.85 19.71
CA PRO A 249 -13.06 -8.92 20.50
C PRO A 249 -11.68 -8.61 19.91
N TRP A 250 -10.99 -9.60 19.32
CA TRP A 250 -9.66 -9.39 18.71
C TRP A 250 -9.67 -8.30 17.64
N PHE A 251 -10.70 -8.29 16.80
CA PHE A 251 -10.81 -7.36 15.68
C PHE A 251 -11.07 -5.94 16.20
N ILE A 252 -11.87 -5.82 17.25
CA ILE A 252 -12.15 -4.53 17.90
C ILE A 252 -10.86 -4.00 18.57
N ALA A 253 -10.09 -4.88 19.23
CA ALA A 253 -8.81 -4.52 19.82
C ALA A 253 -7.84 -3.93 18.77
N GLN A 254 -7.70 -4.61 17.63
CA GLN A 254 -6.88 -4.13 16.51
C GLN A 254 -7.42 -2.82 15.92
N THR A 255 -8.75 -2.70 15.81
CA THR A 255 -9.40 -1.48 15.31
C THR A 255 -9.09 -0.28 16.20
N ILE A 256 -9.13 -0.44 17.53
CA ILE A 256 -8.83 0.65 18.49
C ILE A 256 -7.38 1.12 18.32
N GLN A 257 -6.43 0.19 18.25
CA GLN A 257 -5.02 0.51 18.02
C GLN A 257 -4.82 1.25 16.70
N GLN A 258 -5.44 0.78 15.62
CA GLN A 258 -5.37 1.43 14.31
C GLN A 258 -5.89 2.88 14.32
N LEU A 259 -6.97 3.15 15.07
CA LEU A 259 -7.51 4.51 15.21
C LEU A 259 -6.56 5.42 16.00
N MET A 260 -5.93 4.91 17.07
CA MET A 260 -4.94 5.67 17.84
C MET A 260 -3.75 6.04 16.96
N ILE A 261 -3.21 5.07 16.22
CA ILE A 261 -2.13 5.25 15.24
C ILE A 261 -2.49 6.34 14.22
N GLN A 262 -3.69 6.26 13.65
CA GLN A 262 -4.19 7.26 12.69
C GLN A 262 -4.35 8.65 13.32
N GLN A 263 -4.90 8.72 14.54
CA GLN A 263 -5.10 9.99 15.25
C GLN A 263 -3.78 10.66 15.64
N LEU A 264 -2.76 9.87 15.96
CA LEU A 264 -1.42 10.33 16.30
C LEU A 264 -0.55 10.65 15.08
N GLY A 265 -0.99 10.26 13.87
CA GLY A 265 -0.30 10.55 12.62
C GLY A 265 0.88 9.62 12.33
N TYR A 266 0.87 8.41 12.88
CA TYR A 266 1.81 7.35 12.50
C TYR A 266 1.31 6.68 11.21
N SER A 267 1.65 7.27 10.08
CA SER A 267 1.10 6.88 8.78
C SER A 267 2.12 6.26 7.83
N ALA A 268 3.33 5.98 8.29
CA ALA A 268 4.40 5.50 7.41
C ALA A 268 5.10 4.27 8.00
N GLY A 269 5.11 3.14 7.28
CA GLY A 269 5.85 1.93 7.64
C GLY A 269 7.13 1.74 6.82
N VAL A 270 8.14 1.08 7.38
CA VAL A 270 9.39 0.75 6.65
C VAL A 270 9.16 -0.34 5.62
N ASP A 271 8.37 -1.33 5.99
CA ASP A 271 7.82 -2.35 5.10
C ASP A 271 7.03 -1.73 3.95
N GLU A 272 6.07 -0.85 4.23
CA GLU A 272 5.28 -0.15 3.21
C GLU A 272 6.16 0.72 2.30
N TYR A 273 7.16 1.41 2.87
CA TYR A 273 8.11 2.22 2.11
C TYR A 273 8.89 1.39 1.07
N PHE A 274 9.48 0.26 1.48
CA PHE A 274 10.24 -0.57 0.54
C PHE A 274 9.35 -1.37 -0.40
N LEU A 275 8.16 -1.78 0.04
CA LEU A 275 7.21 -2.49 -0.80
C LEU A 275 6.68 -1.57 -1.92
N ALA A 276 6.36 -0.31 -1.60
CA ALA A 276 5.97 0.69 -2.60
C ALA A 276 7.11 0.99 -3.59
N LYS A 277 8.36 1.07 -3.11
CA LYS A 277 9.53 1.23 -3.99
C LYS A 277 9.74 0.02 -4.89
N ALA A 278 9.52 -1.20 -4.37
CA ALA A 278 9.70 -2.44 -5.12
C ALA A 278 8.72 -2.52 -6.30
N ASP A 279 7.45 -2.17 -6.06
CA ASP A 279 6.41 -2.08 -7.09
C ASP A 279 6.78 -1.06 -8.18
N GLU A 280 7.22 0.13 -7.76
CA GLU A 280 7.67 1.19 -8.65
C GLU A 280 8.90 0.79 -9.50
N ASP A 281 9.90 0.19 -8.88
CA ASP A 281 11.13 -0.26 -9.54
C ASP A 281 10.91 -1.55 -10.35
N ASN A 282 9.69 -2.11 -10.34
CA ASN A 282 9.33 -3.39 -10.97
C ASN A 282 10.25 -4.54 -10.51
N LYS A 283 10.63 -4.55 -9.23
CA LYS A 283 11.38 -5.66 -8.62
C LYS A 283 10.46 -6.85 -8.40
N GLU A 284 11.02 -8.06 -8.45
CA GLU A 284 10.27 -9.26 -8.11
C GLU A 284 9.91 -9.22 -6.62
N ILE A 285 8.66 -9.53 -6.28
CA ILE A 285 8.16 -9.57 -4.90
C ILE A 285 7.74 -11.00 -4.57
N ILE A 286 8.31 -11.57 -3.50
CA ILE A 286 7.98 -12.90 -2.99
C ILE A 286 7.59 -12.77 -1.53
N ALA A 287 6.30 -12.94 -1.21
CA ALA A 287 5.83 -12.92 0.17
C ALA A 287 6.20 -14.20 0.93
N LEU A 288 6.59 -14.06 2.20
CA LEU A 288 6.86 -15.19 3.09
C LEU A 288 5.57 -15.82 3.66
N GLU A 289 4.49 -15.04 3.73
CA GLU A 289 3.24 -15.40 4.37
C GLU A 289 2.04 -14.87 3.58
N THR A 290 0.86 -15.35 3.97
CA THR A 290 -0.43 -14.90 3.43
C THR A 290 -1.19 -14.02 4.42
N PRO A 291 -2.10 -13.15 3.94
CA PRO A 291 -2.97 -12.37 4.84
C PRO A 291 -3.85 -13.25 5.74
N GLU A 292 -4.25 -14.43 5.27
CA GLU A 292 -5.06 -15.37 6.05
C GLU A 292 -4.27 -15.92 7.24
N GLU A 293 -3.00 -16.25 7.04
CA GLU A 293 -2.11 -16.71 8.12
C GLU A 293 -1.94 -15.62 9.18
N GLN A 294 -1.65 -14.37 8.77
CA GLN A 294 -1.47 -13.27 9.73
C GLN A 294 -2.76 -12.90 10.49
N LEU A 295 -3.89 -12.76 9.81
CA LEU A 295 -5.17 -12.50 10.48
C LEU A 295 -5.58 -13.68 11.37
N GLY A 296 -5.24 -14.89 10.95
CA GLY A 296 -5.46 -16.12 11.70
C GLY A 296 -4.74 -16.17 13.04
N LEU A 297 -3.60 -15.47 13.20
CA LEU A 297 -2.88 -15.38 14.48
C LEU A 297 -3.77 -14.84 15.59
N PHE A 298 -4.59 -13.83 15.28
CA PHE A 298 -5.51 -13.22 16.23
C PHE A 298 -6.84 -13.97 16.29
N ALA A 299 -7.41 -14.29 15.12
CA ALA A 299 -8.75 -14.87 15.02
C ALA A 299 -8.85 -16.29 15.62
N ASN A 300 -7.77 -17.06 15.61
CA ASN A 300 -7.77 -18.45 16.08
C ASN A 300 -7.43 -18.61 17.58
N THR A 301 -7.25 -17.51 18.30
CA THR A 301 -7.03 -17.53 19.76
C THR A 301 -8.30 -17.89 20.54
N THR A 302 -8.16 -18.22 21.82
CA THR A 302 -9.31 -18.49 22.70
C THR A 302 -10.15 -17.23 22.87
N MET A 303 -11.48 -17.37 23.01
CA MET A 303 -12.35 -16.21 23.25
C MET A 303 -11.94 -15.43 24.50
N ASP A 304 -11.54 -16.12 25.57
CA ASP A 304 -11.06 -15.47 26.79
C ASP A 304 -9.82 -14.62 26.52
N TYR A 305 -8.87 -15.11 25.70
CA TYR A 305 -7.70 -14.34 25.30
C TYR A 305 -8.03 -13.19 24.34
N GLN A 306 -9.00 -13.37 23.43
CA GLN A 306 -9.47 -12.25 22.61
C GLN A 306 -10.07 -11.13 23.46
N VAL A 307 -10.81 -11.47 24.52
CA VAL A 307 -11.32 -10.50 25.49
C VAL A 307 -10.17 -9.83 26.25
N GLN A 308 -9.14 -10.57 26.62
CA GLN A 308 -7.94 -10.00 27.24
C GLN A 308 -7.22 -9.01 26.30
N MET A 309 -6.97 -9.37 25.04
CA MET A 309 -6.39 -8.46 24.05
C MET A 309 -7.20 -7.17 23.90
N LEU A 310 -8.53 -7.28 23.96
CA LEU A 310 -9.42 -6.12 23.96
C LEU A 310 -9.22 -5.27 25.23
N GLU A 311 -9.19 -5.87 26.42
CA GLU A 311 -8.92 -5.15 27.68
C GLU A 311 -7.59 -4.37 27.61
N GLU A 312 -6.54 -5.02 27.12
CA GLU A 312 -5.20 -4.43 26.98
C GLU A 312 -5.13 -3.32 25.91
N SER A 313 -6.03 -3.34 24.91
CA SER A 313 -6.09 -2.29 23.89
C SER A 313 -6.72 -0.97 24.39
N LEU A 314 -7.39 -0.97 25.54
CA LEU A 314 -8.10 0.20 26.09
C LEU A 314 -7.17 1.15 26.88
N VAL A 315 -5.93 1.29 26.41
CA VAL A 315 -4.94 2.22 26.99
C VAL A 315 -5.26 3.68 26.66
N ASP A 316 -4.76 4.60 27.48
CA ASP A 316 -4.86 6.03 27.20
C ASP A 316 -3.99 6.41 25.99
N ILE A 317 -4.50 7.27 25.11
CA ILE A 317 -3.79 7.65 23.87
C ILE A 317 -2.46 8.36 24.14
N ASP A 318 -2.33 9.12 25.24
CA ASP A 318 -1.07 9.77 25.62
C ASP A 318 -0.04 8.73 26.10
N GLU A 319 -0.50 7.64 26.74
CA GLU A 319 0.36 6.52 27.14
C GLU A 319 0.83 5.73 25.91
N PHE A 320 -0.09 5.44 24.98
CA PHE A 320 0.22 4.80 23.71
C PHE A 320 1.22 5.63 22.88
N ASP A 321 1.03 6.96 22.77
CA ASP A 321 1.95 7.87 22.09
C ASP A 321 3.35 7.88 22.73
N ALA A 322 3.43 7.82 24.07
CA ALA A 322 4.71 7.75 24.77
C ALA A 322 5.47 6.44 24.44
N GLN A 323 4.77 5.31 24.45
CA GLN A 323 5.33 4.01 24.09
C GLN A 323 5.79 3.97 22.63
N MET A 324 4.97 4.48 21.70
CA MET A 324 5.32 4.57 20.28
C MET A 324 6.57 5.44 20.05
N LYS A 325 6.69 6.58 20.73
CA LYS A 325 7.87 7.45 20.63
C LYS A 325 9.14 6.78 21.13
N GLU A 326 9.05 6.04 22.23
CA GLU A 326 10.18 5.27 22.76
C GLU A 326 10.59 4.16 21.78
N MET A 327 9.64 3.37 21.28
CA MET A 327 9.90 2.34 20.28
C MET A 327 10.54 2.90 19.00
N LEU A 328 10.00 3.98 18.44
CA LEU A 328 10.59 4.66 17.27
C LEU A 328 12.00 5.15 17.56
N HIS A 329 12.25 5.69 18.75
CA HIS A 329 13.57 6.18 19.12
C HIS A 329 14.59 5.04 19.15
N LEU A 330 14.24 3.93 19.80
CA LEU A 330 15.09 2.74 19.91
C LEU A 330 15.34 2.07 18.56
N TYR A 331 14.32 2.01 17.70
CA TYR A 331 14.46 1.57 16.31
C TYR A 331 15.46 2.45 15.54
N LYS A 332 15.29 3.78 15.59
CA LYS A 332 16.16 4.76 14.91
C LYS A 332 17.62 4.69 15.39
N GLU A 333 17.86 4.27 16.63
CA GLU A 333 19.20 4.09 17.21
C GLU A 333 19.81 2.69 16.96
N GLY A 334 19.02 1.72 16.48
CA GLY A 334 19.45 0.33 16.31
C GLY A 334 19.73 -0.37 17.65
N ASN A 335 19.08 0.06 18.74
CA ASN A 335 19.32 -0.47 20.08
C ASN A 335 18.45 -1.70 20.36
N ALA A 336 18.93 -2.87 19.91
CA ALA A 336 18.20 -4.14 20.03
C ALA A 336 17.87 -4.52 21.47
N GLU A 337 18.81 -4.35 22.42
CA GLU A 337 18.64 -4.75 23.82
C GLU A 337 17.55 -3.90 24.49
N GLU A 338 17.65 -2.57 24.37
CA GLU A 338 16.64 -1.68 24.96
C GLU A 338 15.28 -1.81 24.25
N LEU A 339 15.25 -2.09 22.94
CA LEU A 339 13.99 -2.35 22.24
C LEU A 339 13.28 -3.59 22.80
N LEU A 340 13.99 -4.69 23.01
CA LEU A 340 13.42 -5.90 23.62
C LEU A 340 12.99 -5.64 25.07
N ASP A 341 13.82 -4.96 25.86
CA ASP A 341 13.50 -4.63 27.25
C ASP A 341 12.23 -3.78 27.34
N SER A 342 12.03 -2.83 26.41
CA SER A 342 10.84 -1.97 26.35
C SER A 342 9.53 -2.73 26.11
N LEU A 343 9.61 -3.92 25.51
CA LEU A 343 8.47 -4.78 25.19
C LEU A 343 8.16 -5.81 26.28
N THR A 344 9.02 -5.92 27.30
CA THR A 344 8.85 -6.88 28.38
C THR A 344 8.58 -6.17 29.71
N VAL A 345 7.66 -6.73 30.50
CA VAL A 345 7.44 -6.25 31.87
C VAL A 345 8.18 -7.17 32.84
N GLU A 346 9.29 -6.68 33.38
CA GLU A 346 10.09 -7.44 34.35
C GLU A 346 9.23 -7.99 35.50
N GLY A 347 9.27 -9.31 35.69
CA GLY A 347 8.64 -9.99 36.82
C GLY A 347 7.16 -10.32 36.66
N VAL A 348 6.59 -10.13 35.46
CA VAL A 348 5.27 -10.64 35.09
C VAL A 348 5.47 -11.95 34.33
N GLU A 349 4.87 -13.04 34.83
CA GLU A 349 4.85 -14.32 34.11
C GLU A 349 3.71 -14.32 33.09
N MET A 350 4.00 -14.79 31.88
CA MET A 350 2.98 -14.93 30.85
C MET A 350 1.91 -15.95 31.25
N THR A 351 0.66 -15.68 30.87
CA THR A 351 -0.40 -16.68 30.93
C THR A 351 -0.16 -17.79 29.89
N GLU A 352 -0.88 -18.92 30.02
CA GLU A 352 -0.77 -20.01 29.05
C GLU A 352 -1.20 -19.57 27.64
N ASP A 353 -2.27 -18.76 27.55
CA ASP A 353 -2.76 -18.24 26.27
C ASP A 353 -1.79 -17.20 25.67
N GLU A 354 -1.19 -16.33 26.49
CA GLU A 354 -0.12 -15.41 26.04
C GLU A 354 1.08 -16.18 25.49
N ALA A 355 1.53 -17.23 26.19
CA ALA A 355 2.66 -18.03 25.75
C ALA A 355 2.37 -18.73 24.41
N LEU A 356 1.16 -19.28 24.23
CA LEU A 356 0.73 -19.89 22.98
C LEU A 356 0.61 -18.85 21.84
N PHE A 357 0.12 -17.66 22.16
CA PHE A 357 0.05 -16.57 21.19
C PHE A 357 1.44 -16.10 20.77
N MET A 358 2.37 -15.93 21.71
CA MET A 358 3.76 -15.57 21.42
C MET A 358 4.48 -16.66 20.62
N GLU A 359 4.27 -17.93 20.92
CA GLU A 359 4.80 -19.05 20.12
C GLU A 359 4.27 -19.01 18.66
N ALA A 360 2.99 -18.65 18.48
CA ALA A 360 2.41 -18.49 17.14
C ALA A 360 2.89 -17.23 16.41
N LEU A 361 3.00 -16.10 17.13
CA LEU A 361 3.37 -14.78 16.59
C LEU A 361 4.87 -14.68 16.26
N ASN A 362 5.72 -15.37 17.02
CA ASN A 362 7.17 -15.31 16.90
C ASN A 362 7.75 -16.64 16.41
N ASP A 363 7.75 -17.68 17.25
CA ASP A 363 8.55 -18.89 17.05
C ASP A 363 8.18 -19.61 15.75
N ASN A 364 6.91 -19.96 15.59
CA ASN A 364 6.43 -20.71 14.42
C ASN A 364 6.68 -19.93 13.11
N ARG A 365 6.51 -18.62 13.16
CA ARG A 365 6.76 -17.72 12.02
C ARG A 365 8.24 -17.61 11.71
N ASN A 366 9.09 -17.45 12.72
CA ASN A 366 10.54 -17.38 12.56
C ASN A 366 11.11 -18.65 11.94
N TYR A 367 10.63 -19.83 12.34
CA TYR A 367 11.04 -21.07 11.70
C TYR A 367 10.61 -21.16 10.23
N GLY A 368 9.37 -20.77 9.90
CA GLY A 368 8.89 -20.75 8.52
C GLY A 368 9.64 -19.75 7.64
N MET A 369 9.82 -18.52 8.13
CA MET A 369 10.59 -17.49 7.42
C MET A 369 12.05 -17.89 7.22
N ALA A 370 12.69 -18.47 8.24
CA ALA A 370 14.06 -18.97 8.13
C ALA A 370 14.17 -20.13 7.13
N GLU A 371 13.18 -21.04 7.08
CA GLU A 371 13.14 -22.11 6.07
C GLU A 371 13.12 -21.52 4.65
N SER A 372 12.29 -20.53 4.37
CA SER A 372 12.27 -19.83 3.06
C SER A 372 13.59 -19.11 2.76
N ILE A 373 14.21 -18.47 3.75
CA ILE A 373 15.52 -17.81 3.56
C ILE A 373 16.62 -18.83 3.23
N VAL A 374 16.60 -20.00 3.87
CA VAL A 374 17.50 -21.10 3.54
C VAL A 374 17.26 -21.59 2.12
N GLU A 375 16.01 -21.71 1.67
CA GLU A 375 15.69 -22.06 0.28
C GLU A 375 16.32 -21.06 -0.70
N PHE A 376 16.16 -19.75 -0.48
CA PHE A 376 16.79 -18.72 -1.31
C PHE A 376 18.32 -18.86 -1.35
N LEU A 377 18.96 -19.06 -0.20
CA LEU A 377 20.40 -19.25 -0.09
C LEU A 377 20.89 -20.52 -0.81
N GLU A 378 20.07 -21.56 -0.89
CA GLU A 378 20.41 -22.84 -1.52
C GLU A 378 20.12 -22.87 -3.04
N GLU A 379 19.26 -22.00 -3.57
CA GLU A 379 18.96 -21.95 -5.01
C GLU A 379 20.21 -21.65 -5.86
N ASP A 380 21.21 -20.94 -5.31
CA ASP A 380 22.50 -20.57 -5.95
C ASP A 380 22.30 -19.99 -7.36
N ASN A 381 21.22 -19.22 -7.52
CA ASN A 381 20.84 -18.59 -8.78
C ASN A 381 21.61 -17.28 -9.04
N GLY A 382 22.30 -16.76 -8.01
CA GLY A 382 23.09 -15.53 -8.02
C GLY A 382 22.30 -14.26 -7.72
N ASP A 383 21.03 -14.40 -7.34
CA ASP A 383 20.17 -13.27 -7.01
C ASP A 383 20.52 -12.68 -5.64
N THR A 384 20.22 -11.39 -5.49
CA THR A 384 20.32 -10.69 -4.21
C THR A 384 18.91 -10.43 -3.66
N TYR A 385 18.60 -10.97 -2.48
CA TYR A 385 17.30 -10.85 -1.84
C TYR A 385 17.31 -9.75 -0.77
N PHE A 386 16.27 -8.94 -0.71
CA PHE A 386 16.02 -7.93 0.33
C PHE A 386 14.81 -8.36 1.17
N VAL A 387 15.07 -9.08 2.25
CA VAL A 387 14.03 -9.55 3.18
C VAL A 387 13.64 -8.43 4.13
N ILE A 388 12.36 -8.07 4.16
CA ILE A 388 11.79 -7.05 5.03
C ILE A 388 10.74 -7.66 5.95
N VAL A 389 11.13 -7.91 7.20
CA VAL A 389 10.24 -8.45 8.24
C VAL A 389 10.35 -7.63 9.53
N GLY A 390 9.33 -7.66 10.37
CA GLY A 390 9.26 -6.95 11.63
C GLY A 390 10.53 -7.18 12.46
N SER A 391 11.06 -6.10 13.05
CA SER A 391 12.38 -6.17 13.74
C SER A 391 12.45 -7.26 14.79
N LEU A 392 11.34 -7.63 15.43
CA LEU A 392 11.31 -8.68 16.44
C LEU A 392 11.63 -10.06 15.89
N HIS A 393 11.36 -10.35 14.62
CA HIS A 393 11.75 -11.61 13.98
C HIS A 393 13.28 -11.80 13.91
N PHE A 394 14.06 -10.73 14.09
CA PHE A 394 15.52 -10.77 14.18
C PHE A 394 16.07 -10.64 15.60
N LEU A 395 15.25 -10.26 16.57
CA LEU A 395 15.70 -9.89 17.91
C LEU A 395 15.15 -10.80 19.01
N LEU A 396 13.90 -11.28 18.88
CA LEU A 396 13.22 -12.08 19.91
C LEU A 396 13.45 -13.58 19.69
N GLU A 397 14.17 -14.21 20.61
CA GLU A 397 14.50 -15.65 20.52
C GLU A 397 13.27 -16.56 20.60
N PRO A 398 13.21 -17.66 19.81
CA PRO A 398 14.13 -18.00 18.71
C PRO A 398 13.95 -17.04 17.54
N HIS A 399 15.00 -16.31 17.16
CA HIS A 399 14.93 -15.33 16.06
C HIS A 399 15.57 -15.88 14.79
N ILE A 400 15.22 -15.34 13.62
CA ILE A 400 15.71 -15.81 12.31
C ILE A 400 17.24 -15.91 12.27
N ILE A 401 17.96 -14.94 12.85
CA ILE A 401 19.43 -14.94 12.86
C ILE A 401 20.00 -16.19 13.56
N SER A 402 19.49 -16.56 14.74
CA SER A 402 20.00 -17.70 15.50
C SER A 402 19.64 -19.02 14.81
N ILE A 403 18.46 -19.07 14.17
CA ILE A 403 18.04 -20.22 13.35
C ILE A 403 18.99 -20.40 12.16
N LEU A 404 19.34 -19.34 11.44
CA LEU A 404 20.29 -19.40 10.31
C LEU A 404 21.71 -19.78 10.77
N GLU A 405 22.16 -19.28 11.92
CA GLU A 405 23.45 -19.67 12.51
C GLU A 405 23.48 -21.15 12.90
N ASP A 406 22.38 -21.69 13.44
CA ASP A 406 22.23 -23.10 13.77
C ASP A 406 22.23 -24.01 12.52
N GLU A 407 21.70 -23.52 11.39
CA GLU A 407 21.80 -24.15 10.06
C GLU A 407 23.20 -24.00 9.43
N GLY A 408 24.10 -23.23 10.05
CA GLY A 408 25.52 -23.13 9.70
C GLY A 408 25.89 -21.96 8.78
N TYR A 409 24.99 -20.99 8.60
CA TYR A 409 25.26 -19.75 7.88
C TYR A 409 25.98 -18.72 8.76
N GLU A 410 26.84 -17.89 8.16
CA GLU A 410 27.44 -16.73 8.84
C GLU A 410 26.56 -15.50 8.58
N VAL A 411 26.03 -14.90 9.65
CA VAL A 411 25.19 -13.71 9.57
C VAL A 411 25.98 -12.48 10.01
N GLU A 412 26.31 -11.59 9.06
CA GLU A 412 27.05 -10.37 9.31
C GLU A 412 26.10 -9.24 9.72
N LYS A 413 26.33 -8.61 10.88
CA LYS A 413 25.65 -7.37 11.26
C LYS A 413 26.23 -6.18 10.49
N VAL A 414 25.39 -5.49 9.72
CA VAL A 414 25.77 -4.30 8.93
C VAL A 414 25.51 -3.01 9.70
N LEU A 415 24.35 -2.90 10.37
CA LEU A 415 23.94 -1.77 11.22
C LEU A 415 23.50 -2.24 12.60
#